data_AF-A0AAX2CKV3-F1
#
_entry.id   AF-A0AAX2CKV3-F1
#
_cell.length_a   1.000
_cell.length_b   1.000
_cell.length_c   1.000
_cell.angle_alpha   90.00
_cell.angle_beta   90.00
_cell.angle_gamma   90.00
#
_symmetry.space_group_name_H-M   'P 1'
#
loop_
_entity.id
_entity.type
_entity.pdbx_description
1 polymer ?
#
loop_
_entity_poly.entity_id
_entity_poly.type
_entity_poly.pdbx_seq_one_letter_code
_entity_poly.pdbx_strand_id
1 'polypeptide(L)' 'MNWSIFKDSKFFLWFSLALFLHAVGVTLVALSYSTWVIFVIAASVVTFFMFQRADYLYKSDME' A
#
# COMPACT_ATOMS: atom_id res chain seq x y z
N MET A 1 2.63 -1.13 -17.34
CA MET A 1 2.10 -1.63 -16.07
C MET A 1 0.99 -2.63 -16.41
N ASN A 2 1.11 -3.88 -15.99
CA ASN A 2 0.05 -4.86 -16.25
C ASN A 2 -1.19 -4.49 -15.42
N TRP A 3 -2.24 -4.00 -16.08
CA TRP A 3 -3.49 -3.61 -15.43
C TRP A 3 -4.26 -4.80 -14.83
N SER A 4 -3.90 -6.04 -15.21
CA SER A 4 -4.47 -7.28 -14.66
C SER A 4 -4.30 -7.35 -13.13
N ILE A 5 -3.18 -6.86 -12.59
CA ILE A 5 -2.89 -6.86 -11.14
C ILE A 5 -3.92 -6.04 -10.36
N PHE A 6 -4.43 -4.95 -10.93
CA PHE A 6 -5.46 -4.10 -10.30
C PHE A 6 -6.87 -4.69 -10.37
N LYS A 7 -7.09 -5.76 -11.15
CA LYS A 7 -8.36 -6.51 -11.12
C LYS A 7 -8.49 -7.36 -9.86
N ASP A 8 -7.39 -7.67 -9.18
CA ASP A 8 -7.43 -8.35 -7.89
C ASP A 8 -7.95 -7.39 -6.81
N SER A 9 -9.21 -7.58 -6.40
CA SER A 9 -9.87 -6.73 -5.41
C SER A 9 -9.10 -6.64 -4.10
N LYS A 10 -8.41 -7.71 -3.70
CA LYS A 10 -7.57 -7.70 -2.50
C LYS A 10 -6.41 -6.74 -2.67
N PHE A 11 -5.65 -6.84 -3.77
CA PHE A 11 -4.58 -5.91 -4.09
C PHE A 11 -5.10 -4.47 -4.12
N PHE A 12 -6.19 -4.18 -4.82
CA PHE A 12 -6.73 -2.82 -4.89
C PHE A 12 -7.12 -2.25 -3.51
N LEU A 13 -7.75 -3.06 -2.65
CA LEU A 13 -8.13 -2.65 -1.29
C LEU A 13 -6.91 -2.34 -0.41
N TRP A 14 -5.92 -3.24 -0.40
CA TRP A 14 -4.69 -3.01 0.37
C TRP A 14 -3.91 -1.80 -0.16
N PHE A 15 -3.95 -1.55 -1.47
CA PHE A 15 -3.30 -0.38 -2.09
C PHE A 15 -3.92 0.91 -1.63
N SER A 16 -5.26 0.96 -1.69
CA SER A 16 -6.03 2.10 -1.24
C SER A 16 -5.81 2.36 0.26
N LEU A 17 -5.72 1.29 1.07
CA LEU A 17 -5.41 1.40 2.49
C LEU A 17 -4.00 1.96 2.74
N ALA A 18 -2.99 1.49 2.01
CA ALA A 18 -1.62 1.98 2.13
C ALA A 18 -1.52 3.47 1.80
N LEU A 19 -2.16 3.90 0.71
CA LEU A 19 -2.25 5.32 0.33
C LEU A 19 -2.97 6.15 1.40
N PHE A 20 -4.07 5.64 1.95
CA PHE A 20 -4.79 6.30 3.02
C PHE A 20 -3.94 6.47 4.28
N LEU A 21 -3.23 5.43 4.71
CA LEU A 21 -2.34 5.49 5.87
C LEU A 21 -1.19 6.48 5.66
N HIS A 22 -0.62 6.54 4.44
CA HIS A 22 0.38 7.56 4.11
C HIS A 22 -0.21 8.97 4.17
N ALA A 23 -1.40 9.21 3.63
CA ALA A 23 -2.06 10.51 3.68
C ALA A 23 -2.34 10.95 5.12
N VAL A 24 -2.81 10.03 5.98
CA VAL A 24 -3.00 10.28 7.41
C VAL A 24 -1.67 10.61 8.08
N GLY A 25 -0.61 9.83 7.80
CA GLY A 25 0.73 10.06 8.33
C GLY A 25 1.26 11.45 7.97
N VAL A 26 1.20 11.84 6.70
CA VAL A 26 1.63 13.16 6.22
C VAL A 26 0.81 14.29 6.85
N THR A 27 -0.51 14.10 6.98
CA THR A 27 -1.38 15.08 7.64
C THR A 27 -0.99 15.28 9.11
N LEU A 28 -0.72 14.19 9.84
CA LEU A 28 -0.30 14.26 11.23
C LEU A 28 1.09 14.90 11.41
N VAL A 29 2.03 14.65 10.48
CA VAL A 29 3.32 15.37 10.42
C VAL A 29 3.08 16.86 10.30
N ALA A 30 2.24 17.28 9.35
CA ALA A 30 1.97 18.70 9.10
C ALA A 30 1.34 19.40 10.32
N LEU A 31 0.58 18.65 11.12
CA LEU A 31 -0.01 19.10 12.38
C LEU A 31 0.89 18.90 13.61
N SER A 32 2.15 18.48 13.43
CA SER A 32 3.14 18.26 14.50
C SER A 32 2.76 17.20 15.55
N TYR A 33 1.89 16.24 15.19
CA TYR A 33 1.55 15.12 16.07
C TYR A 33 2.61 14.02 15.99
N SER A 34 3.27 13.69 17.12
CA SER A 34 4.32 12.66 17.18
C SER A 34 3.88 11.25 16.76
N THR A 35 2.56 10.98 16.73
CA THR A 35 1.98 9.70 16.31
C THR A 35 2.06 9.44 14.80
N TRP A 36 2.44 10.43 13.99
CA TRP A 36 2.54 10.31 12.53
C TRP A 36 3.40 9.14 12.06
N VAL A 37 4.48 8.84 12.80
CA VAL A 37 5.46 7.80 12.46
C VAL A 37 4.80 6.43 12.39
N ILE A 38 3.83 6.16 13.27
CA ILE A 38 3.12 4.87 13.34
C ILE A 38 2.38 4.62 12.02
N PHE A 39 1.74 5.65 11.48
CA PHE A 39 1.00 5.54 10.21
C PHE A 39 1.94 5.33 9.01
N VAL A 40 3.10 6.01 9.00
CA VAL A 40 4.11 5.81 7.94
C VAL A 40 4.72 4.41 8.00
N ILE A 41 5.03 3.89 9.19
CA ILE A 41 5.52 2.52 9.36
C ILE A 41 4.45 1.51 8.91
N ALA A 42 3.20 1.67 9.36
CA ALA A 42 2.11 0.79 8.97
C ALA A 42 1.90 0.80 7.45
N ALA A 43 1.88 1.98 6.82
CA ALA A 43 1.75 2.12 5.38
C ALA A 43 2.91 1.45 4.63
N SER A 44 4.14 1.58 5.13
CA SER A 44 5.33 0.95 4.54
C SER A 44 5.24 -0.58 4.60
N VAL A 45 4.80 -1.14 5.74
CA VAL A 45 4.59 -2.59 5.90
C VAL A 45 3.53 -3.11 4.94
N VAL A 46 2.39 -2.42 4.83
CA VAL A 46 1.33 -2.80 3.87
C VAL A 46 1.88 -2.76 2.44
N THR A 47 2.57 -1.68 2.07
CA THR A 47 3.17 -1.51 0.74
C THR A 47 4.17 -2.63 0.41
N PHE A 48 4.95 -3.10 1.39
CA PHE A 48 5.87 -4.21 1.18
C PHE A 48 5.15 -5.52 0.82
N PHE A 49 4.12 -5.91 1.58
CA PHE A 49 3.31 -7.11 1.27
C PHE A 49 2.60 -6.99 -0.07
N MET A 50 2.23 -5.77 -0.44
CA MET A 50 1.64 -5.49 -1.73
C MET A 50 2.60 -5.69 -2.89
N PHE A 51 3.86 -5.27 -2.77
CA PHE A 51 4.86 -5.55 -3.81
C PHE A 51 5.08 -7.05 -3.98
N GLN A 52 5.10 -7.81 -2.90
CA GLN A 52 5.15 -9.28 -2.98
C GLN A 52 3.93 -9.86 -3.70
N ARG A 53 2.72 -9.37 -3.40
CA ARG A 53 1.49 -9.82 -4.07
C ARG A 53 1.46 -9.42 -5.55
N ALA A 54 1.94 -8.22 -5.88
CA ALA A 54 2.03 -7.76 -7.26
C ALA A 54 2.98 -8.64 -8.08
N ASP A 55 4.15 -8.98 -7.53
CA ASP A 55 5.12 -9.88 -8.17
C ASP A 55 4.54 -11.29 -8.37
N TYR A 56 3.85 -11.82 -7.36
CA TYR A 56 3.14 -13.10 -7.47
C TYR A 56 2.10 -13.08 -8.60
N LEU A 57 1.22 -12.06 -8.62
CA LEU A 57 0.17 -11.92 -9.63
C LEU A 57 0.77 -11.72 -11.03
N TYR A 58 1.86 -10.97 -11.14
CA TYR A 58 2.56 -10.75 -12.40
C TYR A 58 3.13 -12.06 -12.97
N LYS A 59 3.74 -12.89 -12.11
CA LYS A 59 4.27 -14.20 -12.50
C LYS A 59 3.16 -15.18 -12.86
N SER A 60 2.05 -15.21 -12.10
CA SER A 60 0.93 -16.11 -12.38
C SER A 60 0.17 -15.80 -13.68
N ASP A 61 0.24 -14.55 -14.17
CA ASP A 61 -0.38 -14.14 -15.44
C ASP A 61 0.51 -14.50 -16.66
N MET A 62 1.76 -14.94 -16.42
CA MET A 62 2.72 -15.37 -17.46
C MET A 62 2.85 -16.91 -17.60
N GLU A 63 2.28 -17.68 -16.67
CA GLU A 63 2.07 -19.13 -16.81
C GLU A 63 0.77 -19.42 -17.56
#